data_AF-A0A5S4TNG9-F1
#
_entry.id   AF-A0A5S4TNG9-F1
#
_cell.length_a   1.000
_cell.length_b   1.000
_cell.length_c   1.000
_cell.angle_alpha   90.00
_cell.angle_beta   90.00
_cell.angle_gamma   90.00
#
_symmetry.space_group_name_H-M   'P 1'
#
loop_
_entity.id
_entity.type
_entity.pdbx_description
1 polymer ?
#
loop_
_entity_poly.entity_id
_entity_poly.type
_entity_poly.pdbx_seq_one_letter_code
_entity_poly.pdbx_strand_id
1 'polypeptide(L)'
;MTTQGWESSSDILMEREIGIDMTTGYPKVGDGKNKFKDLKDLRGPMGPQGPTGERGPIGPTGPIGKPGTTDYNQLQNKPNLDAFAQKKETNSKITKLESSKADKSAVYSKAESKIELDKKLSLTGGIVTGQLQFKPNKSGIKPSSSVGGAINIDMSKSEGAAMVMYTNKDTTDGPLMILRSDKETFNQSALFVDYSGKTNAVNIVMRQPSTPNFSSALNITSANEGGSAMQIRGVEKALGTLKITHENPNVKANYDENAAALSIDIVKKTNGEGTAAQGIYINSSTGTTGKMLRIRNKNEDKFYVGPDGGFHSGANSTVTGNLTVKDPTSEKHAATKKYVDEKIAELKKLIQKTD
;
A
#
# COMPACT_ATOMS: atom_id res chain seq x y z
N MET A 1 -26.76 54.64 -46.01
CA MET A 1 -25.57 54.23 -45.22
C MET A 1 -24.55 55.35 -45.25
N THR A 2 -23.47 55.30 -44.46
CA THR A 2 -22.30 56.19 -44.66
C THR A 2 -21.54 55.81 -45.94
N THR A 3 -20.64 56.67 -46.44
CA THR A 3 -19.88 56.38 -47.68
C THR A 3 -19.17 55.02 -47.61
N GLN A 4 -18.44 54.77 -46.51
CA GLN A 4 -17.73 53.50 -46.31
C GLN A 4 -18.69 52.30 -46.15
N GLY A 5 -19.88 52.54 -45.59
CA GLY A 5 -20.97 51.56 -45.54
C GLY A 5 -21.43 51.16 -46.94
N TRP A 6 -21.66 52.14 -47.82
CA TRP A 6 -22.02 51.89 -49.21
C TRP A 6 -20.91 51.24 -50.04
N GLU A 7 -19.65 51.61 -49.82
CA GLU A 7 -18.50 51.01 -50.52
C GLU A 7 -18.31 49.53 -50.18
N SER A 8 -18.61 49.15 -48.93
CA SER A 8 -18.53 47.77 -48.45
C SER A 8 -19.78 46.92 -48.76
N SER A 9 -20.89 47.55 -49.15
CA SER A 9 -22.15 46.86 -49.41
C SER A 9 -22.12 46.07 -50.73
N SER A 10 -22.78 44.91 -50.71
CA SER A 10 -23.10 44.12 -51.91
C SER A 10 -24.43 44.51 -52.54
N ASP A 11 -25.18 45.44 -51.95
CA ASP A 11 -26.53 45.79 -52.38
C ASP A 11 -26.54 46.48 -53.75
N ILE A 12 -27.47 46.02 -54.59
CA ILE A 12 -27.81 46.63 -55.87
C ILE A 12 -29.19 47.24 -55.69
N LEU A 13 -29.26 48.56 -55.75
CA LEU A 13 -30.53 49.28 -55.68
C LEU A 13 -31.36 48.98 -56.93
N MET A 14 -32.65 48.71 -56.73
CA MET A 14 -33.58 48.44 -57.82
C MET A 14 -33.65 49.64 -58.77
N GLU A 15 -34.07 49.39 -60.01
CA GLU A 15 -34.25 50.46 -60.98
C GLU A 15 -35.22 51.52 -60.42
N ARG A 16 -34.77 52.77 -60.34
CA ARG A 16 -35.46 53.94 -59.74
C ARG A 16 -35.52 54.01 -58.21
N GLU A 17 -34.85 53.12 -57.49
CA GLU A 17 -34.73 53.21 -56.03
C GLU A 17 -33.70 54.28 -55.61
N ILE A 18 -33.99 55.08 -54.59
CA ILE A 18 -33.08 56.14 -54.11
C ILE A 18 -32.28 55.63 -52.91
N GLY A 19 -30.95 55.62 -53.02
CA GLY A 19 -30.05 55.45 -51.89
C GLY A 19 -29.43 56.78 -51.50
N ILE A 20 -29.32 57.03 -50.19
CA ILE A 20 -28.71 58.24 -49.64
C ILE A 20 -27.40 57.86 -48.93
N ASP A 21 -26.31 58.53 -49.31
CA ASP A 21 -25.07 58.53 -48.54
C ASP A 21 -25.18 59.57 -47.40
N MET A 22 -25.21 59.11 -46.16
CA MET A 22 -25.37 59.97 -44.99
C MET A 22 -24.08 60.73 -44.60
N THR A 23 -22.92 60.33 -45.13
CA THR A 23 -21.67 61.07 -44.89
C THR A 23 -21.58 62.30 -45.78
N THR A 24 -21.99 62.18 -47.03
CA THR A 24 -21.93 63.27 -48.02
C THR A 24 -23.27 64.00 -48.18
N GLY A 25 -24.37 63.37 -47.74
CA GLY A 25 -25.74 63.88 -47.86
C GLY A 25 -26.35 63.69 -49.26
N TYR A 26 -25.67 63.00 -50.19
CA TYR A 26 -26.08 62.96 -51.59
C TYR A 26 -26.89 61.71 -51.97
N PRO A 27 -28.01 61.87 -52.69
CA PRO A 27 -28.79 60.75 -53.23
C PRO A 27 -28.25 60.27 -54.59
N LYS A 28 -28.25 58.94 -54.77
CA LYS A 28 -28.07 58.27 -56.07
C LYS A 28 -29.28 57.39 -56.37
N VAL A 29 -29.57 57.17 -57.65
CA VAL A 29 -30.71 56.35 -58.10
C VAL A 29 -30.20 55.02 -58.66
N GLY A 30 -30.77 53.91 -58.18
CA GLY A 30 -30.50 52.56 -58.63
C GLY A 30 -30.91 52.33 -60.08
N ASP A 31 -30.15 51.50 -60.77
CA ASP A 31 -30.40 51.04 -62.14
C ASP A 31 -30.72 49.54 -62.20
N GLY A 32 -30.88 48.90 -61.04
CA GLY A 32 -31.17 47.47 -60.91
C GLY A 32 -29.99 46.55 -61.23
N LYS A 33 -28.79 47.08 -61.50
CA LYS A 33 -27.63 46.28 -61.95
C LYS A 33 -26.32 46.61 -61.25
N ASN A 34 -26.09 47.89 -60.93
CA ASN A 34 -24.83 48.38 -60.39
C ASN A 34 -24.90 48.61 -58.87
N LYS A 35 -23.76 48.46 -58.19
CA LYS A 35 -23.62 48.80 -56.77
C LYS A 35 -23.65 50.31 -56.58
N PHE A 36 -24.00 50.75 -55.37
CA PHE A 36 -24.15 52.19 -55.03
C PHE A 36 -22.96 53.07 -55.42
N LYS A 37 -21.73 52.58 -55.24
CA LYS A 37 -20.50 53.33 -55.60
C LYS A 37 -20.44 53.66 -57.10
N ASP A 38 -20.98 52.80 -57.95
CA ASP A 38 -20.93 52.89 -59.41
C ASP A 38 -22.17 53.59 -60.01
N LEU A 39 -23.19 53.89 -59.20
CA LEU A 39 -24.36 54.66 -59.62
C LEU A 39 -24.00 56.13 -59.86
N LYS A 40 -24.70 56.75 -60.82
CA LYS A 40 -24.54 58.16 -61.19
C LYS A 40 -25.20 59.06 -60.14
N ASP A 41 -24.48 60.08 -59.68
CA ASP A 41 -25.04 61.13 -58.82
C ASP A 41 -26.13 61.92 -59.55
N LEU A 42 -27.15 62.36 -58.82
CA LEU A 42 -28.20 63.26 -59.33
C LEU A 42 -27.74 64.73 -59.51
N ARG A 43 -26.43 65.00 -59.45
CA ARG A 43 -25.88 66.35 -59.68
C ARG A 43 -26.09 66.74 -61.15
N GLY A 44 -26.91 67.75 -61.40
CA GLY A 44 -26.82 68.54 -62.62
C GLY A 44 -25.50 69.35 -62.63
N PRO A 45 -24.99 69.77 -63.81
CA PRO A 45 -23.85 70.68 -63.85
C PRO A 45 -24.18 71.97 -63.07
N MET A 46 -23.28 72.37 -62.17
CA MET A 46 -23.38 73.63 -61.45
C MET A 46 -23.34 74.78 -62.47
N GLY A 47 -24.38 75.61 -62.51
CA GLY A 47 -24.50 76.73 -63.46
C GLY A 47 -23.39 77.78 -63.27
N PRO A 48 -23.09 78.59 -64.31
CA PRO A 48 -22.07 79.63 -64.22
C PRO A 48 -22.41 80.66 -63.13
N GLN A 49 -21.41 80.98 -62.31
CA GLN A 49 -21.50 81.96 -61.23
C GLN A 49 -21.76 83.37 -61.79
N GLY A 50 -22.79 84.06 -61.29
CA GLY A 50 -23.12 85.44 -61.71
C GLY A 50 -22.08 86.47 -61.27
N PRO A 51 -21.99 87.63 -61.95
CA PRO A 51 -21.00 88.66 -61.65
C PRO A 51 -21.18 89.22 -60.22
N THR A 52 -20.07 89.30 -59.49
CA THR A 52 -19.99 89.82 -58.12
C THR A 52 -19.83 91.34 -58.15
N GLY A 53 -20.63 92.08 -57.37
CA GLY A 53 -20.59 93.55 -57.28
C GLY A 53 -19.29 94.12 -56.71
N GLU A 54 -19.02 95.39 -57.03
CA GLU A 54 -17.78 96.09 -56.65
C GLU A 54 -17.56 96.14 -55.13
N ARG A 55 -16.36 95.70 -54.72
CA ARG A 55 -15.86 95.74 -53.34
C ARG A 55 -15.00 97.00 -53.17
N GLY A 56 -15.24 97.75 -52.10
CA GLY A 56 -14.52 99.00 -51.78
C GLY A 56 -13.00 98.84 -51.59
N PRO A 57 -12.23 99.95 -51.57
CA PRO A 57 -10.78 99.96 -51.71
C PRO A 57 -10.06 99.15 -50.62
N ILE A 58 -9.13 98.32 -51.07
CA ILE A 58 -8.25 97.47 -50.26
C ILE A 58 -7.23 98.34 -49.53
N GLY A 59 -7.15 98.23 -48.21
CA GLY A 59 -6.06 98.82 -47.41
C GLY A 59 -4.71 98.17 -47.74
N PRO A 60 -3.58 98.89 -47.61
CA PRO A 60 -2.27 98.39 -48.03
C PRO A 60 -1.91 97.07 -47.34
N THR A 61 -1.52 96.08 -48.15
CA THR A 61 -0.97 94.79 -47.69
C THR A 61 0.27 95.04 -46.84
N GLY A 62 0.25 94.60 -45.58
CA GLY A 62 1.44 94.60 -44.72
C GLY A 62 2.57 93.75 -45.34
N PRO A 63 3.85 94.05 -45.06
CA PRO A 63 4.95 93.30 -45.63
C PRO A 63 4.83 91.80 -45.32
N ILE A 64 5.11 90.95 -46.32
CA ILE A 64 5.22 89.50 -46.15
C ILE A 64 6.21 89.23 -45.01
N GLY A 65 5.73 88.63 -43.92
CA GLY A 65 6.59 88.12 -42.86
C GLY A 65 7.56 87.10 -43.45
N LYS A 66 8.86 87.27 -43.19
CA LYS A 66 9.88 86.28 -43.58
C LYS A 66 9.46 84.88 -43.10
N PRO A 67 9.77 83.80 -43.83
CA PRO A 67 9.54 82.44 -43.35
C PRO A 67 10.05 82.31 -41.91
N GLY A 68 9.22 81.78 -41.01
CA GLY A 68 9.63 81.52 -39.64
C GLY A 68 10.77 80.52 -39.64
N THR A 69 12.01 81.00 -39.47
CA THR A 69 13.20 80.17 -39.25
C THR A 69 13.35 79.83 -37.77
N THR A 70 12.25 79.72 -37.02
CA THR A 70 12.31 79.48 -35.58
C THR A 70 12.87 78.08 -35.37
N ASP A 71 14.16 78.02 -35.05
CA ASP A 71 14.84 76.82 -34.61
C ASP A 71 14.02 76.22 -33.45
N TYR A 72 13.83 74.90 -33.46
CA TYR A 72 13.15 74.17 -32.37
C TYR A 72 13.70 74.56 -30.99
N ASN A 73 14.99 74.93 -30.92
CA ASN A 73 15.65 75.39 -29.70
C ASN A 73 15.11 76.73 -29.16
N GLN A 74 14.41 77.54 -29.95
CA GLN A 74 13.90 78.87 -29.58
C GLN A 74 12.44 78.91 -29.11
N LEU A 75 11.75 77.76 -29.08
CA LEU A 75 10.37 77.68 -28.56
C LEU A 75 10.34 77.80 -27.02
N GLN A 76 9.37 78.54 -26.48
CA GLN A 76 9.00 78.54 -25.06
C GLN A 76 7.94 77.45 -24.79
N ASN A 77 7.95 76.81 -23.60
CA ASN A 77 7.12 75.65 -23.23
C ASN A 77 7.34 74.37 -24.09
N LYS A 78 8.60 74.04 -24.37
CA LYS A 78 8.95 72.81 -25.09
C LYS A 78 8.57 71.57 -24.28
N PRO A 79 8.01 70.52 -24.91
CA PRO A 79 7.86 69.23 -24.24
C PRO A 79 9.23 68.72 -23.79
N ASN A 80 9.30 68.10 -22.61
CA ASN A 80 10.53 67.46 -22.14
C ASN A 80 10.79 66.21 -22.98
N LEU A 81 11.56 66.34 -24.05
CA LEU A 81 11.90 65.24 -24.95
C LEU A 81 12.72 64.14 -24.24
N ASP A 82 13.43 64.47 -23.16
CA ASP A 82 14.22 63.51 -22.36
C ASP A 82 13.35 62.61 -21.47
N ALA A 83 12.08 62.95 -21.25
CA ALA A 83 11.13 62.12 -20.53
C ALA A 83 10.50 61.03 -21.43
N PHE A 84 10.66 61.13 -22.76
CA PHE A 84 10.12 60.13 -23.68
C PHE A 84 11.09 58.97 -23.83
N ALA A 85 10.57 57.75 -23.68
CA ALA A 85 11.36 56.55 -23.84
C ALA A 85 11.90 56.43 -25.28
N GLN A 86 13.22 56.49 -25.44
CA GLN A 86 13.83 56.31 -26.75
C GLN A 86 13.69 54.85 -27.19
N LYS A 87 13.29 54.64 -28.46
CA LYS A 87 13.07 53.30 -29.03
C LYS A 87 14.30 52.40 -28.90
N LYS A 88 15.49 52.94 -29.16
CA LYS A 88 16.77 52.19 -29.07
C LYS A 88 17.08 51.77 -27.63
N GLU A 89 16.94 52.69 -26.68
CA GLU A 89 17.20 52.42 -25.26
C GLU A 89 16.17 51.43 -24.67
N THR A 90 14.91 51.57 -25.06
CA THR A 90 13.82 50.67 -24.66
C THR A 90 14.05 49.27 -25.22
N ASN A 91 14.42 49.16 -26.50
CA ASN A 91 14.75 47.86 -27.10
C ASN A 91 15.97 47.22 -26.43
N SER A 92 17.05 47.96 -26.16
CA SER A 92 18.20 47.41 -25.43
C SER A 92 17.85 46.96 -24.00
N LYS A 93 16.98 47.70 -23.30
CA LYS A 93 16.45 47.30 -21.98
C LYS A 93 15.57 46.05 -22.08
N ILE A 94 14.69 45.97 -23.09
CA ILE A 94 13.86 44.80 -23.36
C ILE A 94 14.73 43.58 -23.68
N THR A 95 15.69 43.68 -24.60
CA THR A 95 16.59 42.57 -24.95
C THR A 95 17.44 42.10 -23.77
N LYS A 96 17.91 43.02 -22.92
CA LYS A 96 18.63 42.65 -21.68
C LYS A 96 17.72 42.02 -20.62
N LEU A 97 16.45 42.40 -20.59
CA LEU A 97 15.44 41.78 -19.73
C LEU A 97 15.00 40.42 -20.28
N GLU A 98 14.87 40.25 -21.59
CA GLU A 98 14.58 38.98 -22.26
C GLU A 98 15.73 37.99 -22.08
N SER A 99 16.98 38.44 -22.16
CA SER A 99 18.14 37.57 -21.92
C SER A 99 18.36 37.20 -20.45
N SER A 100 17.67 37.85 -19.51
CA SER A 100 17.75 37.57 -18.06
C SER A 100 16.46 37.05 -17.44
N LYS A 101 15.36 36.97 -18.21
CA LYS A 101 14.08 36.42 -17.77
C LYS A 101 13.79 35.13 -18.52
N ALA A 102 13.35 34.12 -17.79
CA ALA A 102 12.93 32.88 -18.41
C ALA A 102 11.61 33.07 -19.17
N ASP A 103 11.51 32.44 -20.33
CA ASP A 103 10.29 32.41 -21.13
C ASP A 103 9.15 31.72 -20.36
N LYS A 104 7.92 32.22 -20.51
CA LYS A 104 6.74 31.62 -19.86
C LYS A 104 6.53 30.15 -20.22
N SER A 105 6.92 29.73 -21.42
CA SER A 105 6.84 28.34 -21.87
C SER A 105 7.92 27.43 -21.27
N ALA A 106 9.00 28.00 -20.72
CA ALA A 106 10.11 27.28 -20.13
C ALA A 106 9.99 27.14 -18.60
N VAL A 107 8.95 27.70 -17.98
CA VAL A 107 8.78 27.75 -16.52
C VAL A 107 7.37 27.39 -16.12
N TYR A 108 7.24 26.56 -15.09
CA TYR A 108 5.95 26.29 -14.48
C TYR A 108 5.44 27.47 -13.66
N SER A 109 4.17 27.81 -13.82
CA SER A 109 3.45 28.64 -12.86
C SER A 109 3.36 27.94 -11.49
N LYS A 110 3.05 28.71 -10.45
CA LYS A 110 2.81 28.14 -9.10
C LYS A 110 1.68 27.11 -9.10
N ALA A 111 0.63 27.33 -9.91
CA ALA A 111 -0.50 26.42 -10.01
C ALA A 111 -0.08 25.08 -10.67
N GLU A 112 0.65 25.13 -11.78
CA GLU A 112 1.15 23.92 -12.46
C GLU A 112 2.15 23.16 -11.56
N SER A 113 3.05 23.87 -10.89
CA SER A 113 3.99 23.27 -9.94
C SER A 113 3.25 22.58 -8.80
N LYS A 114 2.18 23.18 -8.28
CA LYS A 114 1.35 22.57 -7.22
C LYS A 114 0.67 21.29 -7.70
N ILE A 115 0.10 21.29 -8.91
CA ILE A 115 -0.53 20.10 -9.50
C ILE A 115 0.46 18.94 -9.60
N GLU A 116 1.70 19.20 -10.00
CA GLU A 116 2.72 18.14 -10.09
C GLU A 116 3.26 17.70 -8.72
N LEU A 117 3.40 18.63 -7.77
CA LEU A 117 3.82 18.32 -6.40
C LEU A 117 2.77 17.52 -5.63
N ASP A 118 1.47 17.81 -5.81
CA ASP A 118 0.38 17.09 -5.16
C ASP A 118 0.30 15.61 -5.61
N LYS A 119 0.93 15.25 -6.74
CA LYS A 119 1.09 13.87 -7.19
C LYS A 119 2.24 13.12 -6.52
N LYS A 120 3.07 13.81 -5.72
CA LYS A 120 4.23 13.22 -5.02
C LYS A 120 3.87 12.95 -3.56
N LEU A 121 4.41 11.85 -3.02
CA LEU A 121 4.22 11.51 -1.61
C LEU A 121 5.06 12.43 -0.71
N SER A 122 4.44 13.04 0.30
CA SER A 122 5.13 13.85 1.31
C SER A 122 5.80 12.97 2.37
N LEU A 123 6.94 13.43 2.91
CA LEU A 123 7.62 12.82 4.05
C LEU A 123 6.81 12.91 5.35
N THR A 124 5.90 13.88 5.44
CA THR A 124 4.99 14.03 6.60
C THR A 124 3.80 13.08 6.56
N GLY A 125 3.64 12.33 5.47
CA GLY A 125 2.53 11.40 5.26
C GLY A 125 1.69 11.72 4.02
N GLY A 126 0.93 10.73 3.57
CA GLY A 126 0.02 10.82 2.43
C GLY A 126 -0.63 9.47 2.13
N ILE A 127 -1.57 9.45 1.19
CA ILE A 127 -2.27 8.23 0.77
C ILE A 127 -1.66 7.76 -0.55
N VAL A 128 -1.25 6.50 -0.60
CA VAL A 128 -0.80 5.84 -1.82
C VAL A 128 -1.96 5.05 -2.41
N THR A 129 -2.39 5.39 -3.63
CA THR A 129 -3.51 4.72 -4.32
C THR A 129 -3.06 3.64 -5.30
N GLY A 130 -1.76 3.54 -5.57
CA GLY A 130 -1.15 2.52 -6.43
C GLY A 130 -0.20 1.59 -5.66
N GLN A 131 0.57 0.78 -6.39
CA GLN A 131 1.59 -0.09 -5.80
C GLN A 131 2.89 0.68 -5.55
N LEU A 132 3.46 0.56 -4.33
CA LEU A 132 4.81 1.00 -4.03
C LEU A 132 5.77 -0.19 -4.14
N GLN A 133 6.63 -0.20 -5.16
CA GLN A 133 7.60 -1.27 -5.40
C GLN A 133 9.00 -0.87 -4.93
N PHE A 134 9.74 -1.81 -4.34
CA PHE A 134 11.12 -1.61 -3.91
C PHE A 134 12.06 -2.55 -4.67
N LYS A 135 13.11 -1.99 -5.28
CA LYS A 135 14.18 -2.74 -5.94
C LYS A 135 15.53 -2.19 -5.46
N PRO A 136 16.03 -2.65 -4.29
CA PRO A 136 17.29 -2.20 -3.74
C PRO A 136 18.48 -2.34 -4.71
N ASN A 137 19.35 -1.34 -4.75
CA ASN A 137 20.65 -1.46 -5.42
C ASN A 137 21.70 -2.05 -4.46
N LYS A 138 22.67 -2.78 -4.99
CA LYS A 138 23.66 -3.55 -4.21
C LYS A 138 24.54 -2.67 -3.30
N SER A 139 24.68 -1.38 -3.57
CA SER A 139 25.65 -0.49 -2.90
C SER A 139 25.11 0.24 -1.66
N GLY A 140 23.80 0.24 -1.38
CA GLY A 140 23.21 1.14 -0.38
C GLY A 140 22.65 0.48 0.89
N ILE A 141 22.28 -0.81 0.86
CA ILE A 141 21.56 -1.44 1.97
C ILE A 141 22.50 -2.36 2.75
N LYS A 142 22.74 -2.02 4.02
CA LYS A 142 23.49 -2.87 4.94
C LYS A 142 22.65 -4.11 5.31
N PRO A 143 23.25 -5.29 5.50
CA PRO A 143 22.56 -6.50 5.97
C PRO A 143 22.15 -6.43 7.47
N SER A 144 22.29 -5.26 8.11
CA SER A 144 22.00 -5.08 9.53
C SER A 144 20.51 -5.28 9.83
N SER A 145 20.23 -5.93 10.96
CA SER A 145 18.87 -6.17 11.46
C SER A 145 18.16 -4.92 12.01
N SER A 146 18.86 -3.83 12.31
CA SER A 146 18.27 -2.61 12.92
C SER A 146 18.48 -1.33 12.10
N VAL A 147 19.53 -1.26 11.26
CA VAL A 147 19.80 -0.09 10.42
C VAL A 147 19.79 -0.38 8.92
N GLY A 148 19.49 -1.64 8.54
CA GLY A 148 19.33 -2.08 7.16
C GLY A 148 17.87 -2.09 6.68
N GLY A 149 17.61 -2.84 5.61
CA GLY A 149 16.27 -3.04 5.04
C GLY A 149 15.86 -1.99 3.99
N ALA A 150 15.03 -2.41 3.02
CA ALA A 150 14.44 -1.50 2.04
C ALA A 150 13.39 -0.57 2.66
N ILE A 151 12.77 -1.04 3.74
CA ILE A 151 11.88 -0.29 4.63
C ILE A 151 12.47 -0.45 6.03
N ASN A 152 12.81 0.67 6.68
CA ASN A 152 13.28 0.69 8.06
C ASN A 152 12.34 1.59 8.88
N ILE A 153 11.84 1.07 10.00
CA ILE A 153 10.89 1.76 10.88
C ILE A 153 11.41 1.65 12.31
N ASP A 154 11.86 2.77 12.86
CA ASP A 154 12.26 2.87 14.26
C ASP A 154 11.12 3.47 15.08
N MET A 155 10.56 2.67 15.99
CA MET A 155 9.47 3.09 16.88
C MET A 155 9.96 3.49 18.28
N SER A 156 11.26 3.63 18.51
CA SER A 156 11.83 3.92 19.83
C SER A 156 11.31 5.20 20.49
N LYS A 157 10.72 6.11 19.72
CA LYS A 157 10.13 7.39 20.17
C LYS A 157 8.62 7.51 19.91
N SER A 158 7.96 6.42 19.51
CA SER A 158 6.54 6.41 19.16
C SER A 158 5.80 5.36 19.98
N GLU A 159 4.55 5.67 20.37
CA GLU A 159 3.67 4.76 21.10
C GLU A 159 2.75 3.95 20.16
N GLY A 160 2.73 4.29 18.86
CA GLY A 160 1.88 3.65 17.86
C GLY A 160 2.44 2.32 17.34
N ALA A 161 1.67 1.67 16.46
CA ALA A 161 2.13 0.50 15.72
C ALA A 161 3.00 0.91 14.52
N ALA A 162 4.06 0.14 14.26
CA ALA A 162 4.94 0.37 13.10
C ALA A 162 4.23 0.11 11.77
N MET A 163 3.42 -0.95 11.73
CA MET A 163 2.73 -1.40 10.53
C MET A 163 1.37 -1.99 10.91
N VAL A 164 0.32 -1.53 10.25
CA VAL A 164 -1.05 -2.03 10.43
C VAL A 164 -1.58 -2.46 9.06
N MET A 165 -1.93 -3.74 8.94
CA MET A 165 -2.51 -4.32 7.73
C MET A 165 -3.80 -5.04 8.10
N TYR A 166 -4.89 -4.70 7.43
CA TYR A 166 -6.20 -5.29 7.68
C TYR A 166 -7.05 -5.25 6.40
N THR A 167 -8.06 -6.13 6.34
CA THR A 167 -9.12 -6.10 5.34
C THR A 167 -10.43 -6.42 6.02
N ASN A 168 -11.49 -5.72 5.61
CA ASN A 168 -12.86 -6.02 6.00
C ASN A 168 -13.68 -6.51 4.80
N LYS A 169 -13.01 -6.87 3.70
CA LYS A 169 -13.67 -7.48 2.53
C LYS A 169 -14.02 -8.93 2.85
N ASP A 170 -15.14 -9.39 2.30
CA ASP A 170 -15.58 -10.78 2.43
C ASP A 170 -14.60 -11.77 1.79
N THR A 171 -13.99 -11.38 0.67
CA THR A 171 -13.00 -12.19 -0.05
C THR A 171 -11.85 -11.36 -0.58
N THR A 172 -10.67 -11.99 -0.67
CA THR A 172 -9.46 -11.45 -1.30
C THR A 172 -8.75 -12.55 -2.09
N ASP A 173 -8.11 -12.19 -3.20
CA ASP A 173 -7.34 -13.15 -4.02
C ASP A 173 -5.94 -13.43 -3.46
N GLY A 174 -5.49 -12.66 -2.47
CA GLY A 174 -4.20 -12.81 -1.81
C GLY A 174 -4.29 -12.53 -0.30
N PRO A 175 -3.29 -13.00 0.47
CA PRO A 175 -3.20 -12.74 1.90
C PRO A 175 -2.69 -11.31 2.19
N LEU A 176 -2.80 -10.88 3.44
CA LEU A 176 -2.32 -9.56 3.89
C LEU A 176 -0.79 -9.42 3.81
N MET A 177 -0.05 -10.50 4.03
CA MET A 177 1.42 -10.52 3.92
C MET A 177 1.87 -11.85 3.30
N ILE A 178 2.81 -11.77 2.35
CA ILE A 178 3.52 -12.93 1.78
C ILE A 178 5.02 -12.70 1.99
N LEU A 179 5.69 -13.71 2.54
CA LEU A 179 7.15 -13.78 2.62
C LEU A 179 7.59 -15.04 1.88
N ARG A 180 8.40 -14.89 0.83
CA ARG A 180 8.78 -15.99 -0.06
C ARG A 180 10.25 -15.90 -0.45
N SER A 181 10.91 -17.05 -0.45
CA SER A 181 12.22 -17.25 -1.05
C SER A 181 12.15 -18.46 -1.99
N ASP A 182 12.75 -18.33 -3.18
CA ASP A 182 12.66 -19.34 -4.24
C ASP A 182 14.00 -20.05 -4.52
N LYS A 183 15.00 -19.82 -3.68
CA LYS A 183 16.33 -20.42 -3.81
C LYS A 183 16.60 -21.32 -2.62
N GLU A 184 16.88 -22.58 -2.88
CA GLU A 184 17.25 -23.56 -1.85
C GLU A 184 18.51 -23.15 -1.08
N THR A 185 19.37 -22.33 -1.70
CA THR A 185 20.58 -21.78 -1.08
C THR A 185 20.34 -20.53 -0.23
N PHE A 186 19.09 -20.07 -0.09
CA PHE A 186 18.76 -18.93 0.77
C PHE A 186 19.07 -19.27 2.24
N ASN A 187 19.95 -18.49 2.84
CA ASN A 187 20.56 -18.80 4.14
C ASN A 187 20.08 -17.87 5.27
N GLN A 188 18.97 -17.17 5.07
CA GLN A 188 18.33 -16.33 6.07
C GLN A 188 16.94 -16.87 6.40
N SER A 189 16.31 -16.34 7.45
CA SER A 189 14.89 -16.62 7.73
C SER A 189 13.98 -15.69 6.93
N ALA A 190 12.83 -16.19 6.48
CA ALA A 190 11.81 -15.36 5.83
C ALA A 190 11.21 -14.35 6.82
N LEU A 191 10.96 -14.78 8.05
CA LEU A 191 10.57 -13.96 9.19
C LEU A 191 11.51 -14.25 10.36
N PHE A 192 12.12 -13.22 10.92
CA PHE A 192 12.95 -13.30 12.12
C PHE A 192 12.37 -12.35 13.17
N VAL A 193 12.10 -12.87 14.37
CA VAL A 193 11.55 -12.10 15.49
C VAL A 193 12.51 -12.24 16.66
N ASP A 194 13.22 -11.15 16.98
CA ASP A 194 14.01 -11.01 18.19
C ASP A 194 13.23 -10.11 19.15
N TYR A 195 12.87 -10.64 20.32
CA TYR A 195 11.92 -10.00 21.21
C TYR A 195 12.43 -9.99 22.65
N SER A 196 12.40 -8.80 23.24
CA SER A 196 12.55 -8.58 24.68
C SER A 196 11.40 -7.72 25.16
N GLY A 197 10.63 -8.22 26.13
CA GLY A 197 9.45 -7.54 26.62
C GLY A 197 8.69 -8.35 27.66
N LYS A 198 7.48 -7.90 28.00
CA LYS A 198 6.65 -8.46 29.09
C LYS A 198 5.40 -9.20 28.61
N THR A 199 5.19 -9.28 27.29
CA THR A 199 4.04 -9.98 26.68
C THR A 199 4.54 -11.02 25.67
N ASN A 200 3.64 -11.67 24.94
CA ASN A 200 3.99 -12.63 23.91
C ASN A 200 4.71 -11.93 22.74
N ALA A 201 5.83 -12.50 22.28
CA ALA A 201 6.54 -12.02 21.10
C ALA A 201 5.67 -12.07 19.83
N VAL A 202 4.90 -13.15 19.68
CA VAL A 202 3.95 -13.37 18.60
C VAL A 202 2.64 -13.86 19.20
N ASN A 203 1.52 -13.24 18.80
CA ASN A 203 0.18 -13.66 19.19
C ASN A 203 -0.69 -13.88 17.94
N ILE A 204 -1.34 -15.03 17.84
CA ILE A 204 -2.24 -15.37 16.73
C ILE A 204 -3.59 -15.76 17.33
N VAL A 205 -4.63 -15.03 16.95
CA VAL A 205 -5.97 -15.23 17.50
C VAL A 205 -6.96 -15.44 16.36
N MET A 206 -7.47 -16.68 16.24
CA MET A 206 -8.66 -16.99 15.45
C MET A 206 -9.87 -16.88 16.37
N ARG A 207 -10.69 -15.85 16.17
CA ARG A 207 -11.94 -15.68 16.95
C ARG A 207 -12.96 -16.74 16.54
N GLN A 208 -13.86 -17.08 17.46
CA GLN A 208 -14.98 -17.97 17.18
C GLN A 208 -15.79 -17.42 15.98
N PRO A 209 -15.86 -18.14 14.86
CA PRO A 209 -16.65 -17.70 13.72
C PRO A 209 -18.14 -17.97 13.99
N SER A 210 -19.02 -17.23 13.31
CA SER A 210 -20.47 -17.51 13.31
C SER A 210 -20.79 -18.88 12.69
N THR A 211 -19.99 -19.27 11.68
CA THR A 211 -20.04 -20.58 11.04
C THR A 211 -18.64 -21.21 11.10
N PRO A 212 -18.48 -22.39 11.73
CA PRO A 212 -17.20 -23.08 11.78
C PRO A 212 -16.61 -23.32 10.39
N ASN A 213 -15.29 -23.24 10.29
CA ASN A 213 -14.54 -23.64 9.11
C ASN A 213 -13.49 -24.69 9.51
N PHE A 214 -12.89 -25.34 8.51
CA PHE A 214 -11.91 -26.42 8.72
C PHE A 214 -10.46 -25.93 8.74
N SER A 215 -10.24 -24.61 8.90
CA SER A 215 -8.90 -24.03 8.95
C SER A 215 -8.35 -23.94 10.37
N SER A 216 -7.04 -23.78 10.48
CA SER A 216 -6.32 -23.63 11.76
C SER A 216 -5.77 -22.22 11.89
N ALA A 217 -5.64 -21.74 13.13
CA ALA A 217 -4.97 -20.46 13.42
C ALA A 217 -3.50 -20.44 12.93
N LEU A 218 -2.81 -21.58 13.06
CA LEU A 218 -1.46 -21.81 12.53
C LEU A 218 -1.43 -23.16 11.82
N ASN A 219 -0.95 -23.18 10.58
CA ASN A 219 -0.72 -24.39 9.80
C ASN A 219 0.72 -24.37 9.27
N ILE A 220 1.47 -25.45 9.51
CA ILE A 220 2.88 -25.58 9.12
C ILE A 220 3.05 -26.91 8.38
N THR A 221 3.63 -26.84 7.18
CA THR A 221 3.96 -28.01 6.37
C THR A 221 5.43 -27.95 5.99
N SER A 222 6.15 -29.05 6.17
CA SER A 222 7.53 -29.21 5.70
C SER A 222 7.63 -30.47 4.88
N ALA A 223 8.26 -30.36 3.70
CA ALA A 223 8.68 -31.50 2.89
C ALA A 223 10.17 -31.82 3.06
N ASN A 224 10.88 -31.11 3.96
CA ASN A 224 12.29 -31.32 4.24
C ASN A 224 12.47 -32.51 5.20
N GLU A 225 12.97 -33.63 4.68
CA GLU A 225 13.29 -34.81 5.49
C GLU A 225 14.53 -34.64 6.39
N GLY A 226 15.38 -33.65 6.11
CA GLY A 226 16.59 -33.36 6.89
C GLY A 226 16.36 -32.55 8.17
N GLY A 227 15.12 -32.16 8.48
CA GLY A 227 14.83 -31.37 9.68
C GLY A 227 13.38 -31.43 10.14
N SER A 228 13.17 -31.27 11.45
CA SER A 228 11.83 -31.18 12.03
C SER A 228 11.05 -29.98 11.47
N ALA A 229 9.78 -30.18 11.12
CA ALA A 229 8.92 -29.10 10.62
C ALA A 229 8.75 -27.93 11.61
N MET A 230 8.80 -28.22 12.91
CA MET A 230 8.80 -27.24 13.99
C MET A 230 9.78 -27.70 15.09
N GLN A 231 10.59 -26.78 15.59
CA GLN A 231 11.44 -27.00 16.77
C GLN A 231 11.07 -25.98 17.86
N ILE A 232 11.03 -26.43 19.11
CA ILE A 232 10.70 -25.59 20.26
C ILE A 232 11.68 -25.92 21.39
N ARG A 233 12.23 -24.88 22.02
CA ARG A 233 13.08 -25.02 23.21
C ARG A 233 12.74 -23.94 24.22
N GLY A 234 12.56 -24.35 25.46
CA GLY A 234 12.25 -23.49 26.60
C GLY A 234 13.06 -23.89 27.82
N VAL A 235 13.08 -23.01 28.82
CA VAL A 235 13.84 -23.18 30.08
C VAL A 235 12.97 -22.83 31.28
N GLU A 236 11.76 -23.39 31.30
CA GLU A 236 10.75 -23.07 32.28
C GLU A 236 11.09 -23.62 33.67
N LYS A 237 10.88 -22.82 34.73
CA LYS A 237 11.06 -23.26 36.12
C LYS A 237 9.97 -24.24 36.60
N ALA A 238 8.71 -23.98 36.22
CA ALA A 238 7.54 -24.69 36.75
C ALA A 238 6.36 -24.75 35.75
N LEU A 239 6.67 -24.67 34.45
CA LEU A 239 5.70 -24.73 33.36
C LEU A 239 6.20 -25.76 32.33
N GLY A 240 5.34 -26.13 31.38
CA GLY A 240 5.77 -26.90 30.21
C GLY A 240 6.23 -25.96 29.10
N THR A 241 7.29 -26.36 28.38
CA THR A 241 7.79 -25.63 27.19
C THR A 241 6.71 -25.45 26.12
N LEU A 242 5.87 -26.46 25.92
CA LEU A 242 4.64 -26.37 25.15
C LEU A 242 3.46 -26.61 26.10
N LYS A 243 2.55 -25.64 26.19
CA LYS A 243 1.29 -25.77 26.92
C LYS A 243 0.12 -25.75 25.95
N ILE A 244 -0.68 -26.82 26.00
CA ILE A 244 -1.92 -26.93 25.23
C ILE A 244 -3.08 -27.01 26.21
N THR A 245 -4.18 -26.34 25.89
CA THR A 245 -5.45 -26.40 26.63
C THR A 245 -6.57 -26.57 25.62
N HIS A 246 -7.36 -27.62 25.77
CA HIS A 246 -8.63 -27.77 25.06
C HIS A 246 -9.74 -27.25 25.97
N GLU A 247 -10.63 -26.42 25.43
CA GLU A 247 -11.81 -25.93 26.12
C GLU A 247 -13.05 -26.42 25.38
N ASN A 248 -14.01 -27.00 26.11
CA ASN A 248 -15.24 -27.51 25.53
C ASN A 248 -16.00 -26.33 24.88
N PRO A 249 -16.29 -26.37 23.57
CA PRO A 249 -17.00 -25.30 22.88
C PRO A 249 -18.49 -25.23 23.24
N ASN A 250 -18.98 -26.13 24.10
CA ASN A 250 -20.38 -26.24 24.50
C ASN A 250 -20.52 -26.43 26.02
N VAL A 251 -21.66 -26.03 26.55
CA VAL A 251 -22.01 -26.26 27.97
C VAL A 251 -22.29 -27.74 28.29
N LYS A 252 -22.61 -28.55 27.29
CA LYS A 252 -22.84 -29.99 27.45
C LYS A 252 -21.51 -30.73 27.64
N ALA A 253 -21.40 -31.43 28.77
CA ALA A 253 -20.17 -32.08 29.21
C ALA A 253 -19.60 -33.13 28.25
N ASN A 254 -20.42 -33.73 27.38
CA ASN A 254 -20.01 -34.76 26.42
C ASN A 254 -19.96 -34.26 24.96
N TYR A 255 -20.06 -32.95 24.72
CA TYR A 255 -20.08 -32.42 23.36
C TYR A 255 -18.75 -32.63 22.62
N ASP A 256 -17.64 -32.59 23.36
CA ASP A 256 -16.27 -32.70 22.88
C ASP A 256 -15.68 -34.10 23.11
N GLU A 257 -16.52 -35.14 23.20
CA GLU A 257 -16.09 -36.51 23.51
C GLU A 257 -15.06 -37.10 22.52
N ASN A 258 -15.03 -36.59 21.28
CA ASN A 258 -14.09 -36.97 20.24
C ASN A 258 -12.96 -35.96 20.03
N ALA A 259 -12.91 -34.89 20.84
CA ALA A 259 -11.82 -33.93 20.80
C ALA A 259 -10.62 -34.44 21.61
N ALA A 260 -9.45 -33.89 21.30
CA ALA A 260 -8.22 -34.17 22.03
C ALA A 260 -7.39 -32.89 22.17
N ALA A 261 -6.62 -32.80 23.26
CA ALA A 261 -5.61 -31.75 23.38
C ALA A 261 -4.47 -31.95 22.37
N LEU A 262 -4.12 -33.19 22.05
CA LEU A 262 -3.10 -33.55 21.06
C LEU A 262 -3.59 -34.76 20.26
N SER A 263 -3.59 -34.63 18.93
CA SER A 263 -3.86 -35.71 17.98
C SER A 263 -2.65 -35.90 17.07
N ILE A 264 -2.28 -37.14 16.80
CA ILE A 264 -1.11 -37.52 15.99
C ILE A 264 -1.55 -38.61 15.03
N ASP A 265 -1.23 -38.42 13.74
CA ASP A 265 -1.42 -39.43 12.70
C ASP A 265 -0.08 -39.72 12.02
N ILE A 266 0.15 -41.00 11.69
CA ILE A 266 1.39 -41.49 11.09
C ILE A 266 1.03 -42.16 9.76
N VAL A 267 1.30 -41.45 8.68
CA VAL A 267 0.85 -41.84 7.35
C VAL A 267 2.01 -42.24 6.45
N LYS A 268 1.71 -43.09 5.47
CA LYS A 268 2.62 -43.41 4.37
C LYS A 268 2.60 -42.31 3.31
N LYS A 269 3.65 -42.25 2.49
CA LYS A 269 3.65 -41.44 1.25
C LYS A 269 2.57 -41.95 0.29
N THR A 270 1.97 -41.06 -0.51
CA THR A 270 1.09 -41.46 -1.62
C THR A 270 1.82 -42.45 -2.53
N ASN A 271 1.18 -43.58 -2.85
CA ASN A 271 1.76 -44.73 -3.57
C ASN A 271 2.93 -45.44 -2.83
N GLY A 272 3.11 -45.19 -1.53
CA GLY A 272 4.09 -45.88 -0.69
C GLY A 272 3.58 -47.21 -0.14
N GLU A 273 4.53 -48.07 0.23
CA GLU A 273 4.26 -49.41 0.78
C GLU A 273 3.80 -49.36 2.25
N GLY A 274 4.26 -48.37 3.01
CA GLY A 274 3.94 -48.23 4.43
C GLY A 274 4.77 -47.14 5.11
N THR A 275 4.80 -47.16 6.44
CA THR A 275 5.63 -46.29 7.27
C THR A 275 6.03 -47.02 8.55
N ALA A 276 7.24 -46.76 9.04
CA ALA A 276 7.78 -47.28 10.30
C ALA A 276 8.05 -46.16 11.31
N ALA A 277 7.51 -44.96 11.07
CA ALA A 277 7.67 -43.84 11.99
C ALA A 277 7.01 -44.14 13.35
N GLN A 278 7.66 -43.67 14.42
CA GLN A 278 7.14 -43.77 15.78
C GLN A 278 6.10 -42.67 16.02
N GLY A 279 5.21 -42.87 16.99
CA GLY A 279 4.28 -41.83 17.45
C GLY A 279 4.97 -40.83 18.35
N ILE A 280 5.10 -41.15 19.64
CA ILE A 280 5.72 -40.27 20.63
C ILE A 280 7.07 -40.87 21.05
N TYR A 281 8.14 -40.08 20.89
CA TYR A 281 9.47 -40.39 21.39
C TYR A 281 9.85 -39.41 22.51
N ILE A 282 10.12 -39.91 23.72
CA ILE A 282 10.54 -39.12 24.88
C ILE A 282 11.91 -39.61 25.33
N ASN A 283 12.84 -38.68 25.51
CA ASN A 283 14.19 -38.97 25.97
C ASN A 283 14.70 -37.85 26.88
N SER A 284 15.66 -38.19 27.73
CA SER A 284 16.47 -37.24 28.47
C SER A 284 17.94 -37.58 28.23
N SER A 285 18.57 -36.91 27.25
CA SER A 285 19.95 -37.21 26.82
C SER A 285 20.99 -37.02 27.92
N THR A 286 20.71 -36.15 28.89
CA THR A 286 21.56 -35.88 30.06
C THR A 286 21.07 -36.55 31.34
N GLY A 287 20.02 -37.38 31.26
CA GLY A 287 19.30 -37.92 32.42
C GLY A 287 18.37 -36.89 33.10
N THR A 288 17.29 -37.40 33.70
CA THR A 288 16.31 -36.61 34.47
C THR A 288 15.82 -37.44 35.65
N THR A 289 15.48 -36.76 36.75
CA THR A 289 14.84 -37.38 37.92
C THR A 289 13.31 -37.22 37.89
N GLY A 290 12.79 -36.44 36.94
CA GLY A 290 11.36 -36.23 36.77
C GLY A 290 10.65 -37.46 36.22
N LYS A 291 9.33 -37.51 36.41
CA LYS A 291 8.46 -38.49 35.74
C LYS A 291 8.53 -38.26 34.23
N MET A 292 8.81 -39.32 33.47
CA MET A 292 8.89 -39.26 32.00
C MET A 292 7.52 -39.05 31.35
N LEU A 293 6.48 -39.58 32.00
CA LEU A 293 5.07 -39.38 31.65
C LEU A 293 4.26 -39.26 32.94
N ARG A 294 3.40 -38.24 33.03
CA ARG A 294 2.51 -38.03 34.19
C ARG A 294 1.12 -37.62 33.73
N ILE A 295 0.14 -38.50 33.94
CA ILE A 295 -1.26 -38.30 33.58
C ILE A 295 -2.05 -38.05 34.86
N ARG A 296 -2.81 -36.94 34.87
CA ARG A 296 -3.60 -36.50 36.01
C ARG A 296 -5.05 -36.25 35.59
N ASN A 297 -5.96 -36.43 36.53
CA ASN A 297 -7.34 -35.98 36.39
C ASN A 297 -7.76 -35.29 37.69
N LYS A 298 -8.40 -34.12 37.60
CA LYS A 298 -8.74 -33.26 38.74
C LYS A 298 -7.54 -32.98 39.67
N ASN A 299 -6.37 -32.71 39.08
CA ASN A 299 -5.12 -32.47 39.79
C ASN A 299 -4.61 -33.65 40.66
N GLU A 300 -5.08 -34.87 40.41
CA GLU A 300 -4.59 -36.08 41.09
C GLU A 300 -3.86 -36.98 40.09
N ASP A 301 -2.75 -37.60 40.51
CA ASP A 301 -2.04 -38.57 39.68
C ASP A 301 -2.93 -39.81 39.44
N LYS A 302 -3.11 -40.21 38.18
CA LYS A 302 -3.89 -41.40 37.79
C LYS A 302 -3.02 -42.45 37.10
N PHE A 303 -2.01 -42.02 36.36
CA PHE A 303 -1.02 -42.90 35.74
C PHE A 303 0.31 -42.15 35.57
N TYR A 304 1.45 -42.82 35.76
CA TYR A 304 2.75 -42.23 35.43
C TYR A 304 3.81 -43.28 35.12
N VAL A 305 4.87 -42.84 34.44
CA VAL A 305 6.12 -43.58 34.22
C VAL A 305 7.26 -42.80 34.87
N GLY A 306 8.00 -43.45 35.76
CA GLY A 306 9.17 -42.89 36.45
C GLY A 306 10.38 -42.74 35.53
N PRO A 307 11.45 -42.08 35.99
CA PRO A 307 12.69 -41.91 35.22
C PRO A 307 13.42 -43.23 34.93
N ASP A 308 13.14 -44.28 35.69
CA ASP A 308 13.69 -45.63 35.57
C ASP A 308 12.83 -46.58 34.70
N GLY A 309 11.70 -46.08 34.18
CA GLY A 309 10.76 -46.87 33.37
C GLY A 309 9.70 -47.64 34.19
N GLY A 310 9.76 -47.62 35.52
CA GLY A 310 8.69 -48.17 36.36
C GLY A 310 7.39 -47.36 36.19
N PHE A 311 6.22 -48.01 36.26
CA PHE A 311 4.94 -47.33 36.08
C PHE A 311 3.99 -47.54 37.27
N HIS A 312 3.04 -46.62 37.41
CA HIS A 312 1.94 -46.69 38.38
C HIS A 312 0.60 -46.49 37.69
N SER A 313 -0.41 -47.25 38.11
CA SER A 313 -1.82 -47.08 37.74
C SER A 313 -2.65 -46.91 39.00
N GLY A 314 -3.49 -45.88 39.05
CA GLY A 314 -4.40 -45.60 40.17
C GLY A 314 -5.71 -46.39 40.12
N ALA A 315 -5.87 -47.31 39.17
CA ALA A 315 -7.05 -48.15 39.00
C ALA A 315 -6.67 -49.55 38.48
N ASN A 316 -7.62 -50.49 38.52
CA ASN A 316 -7.47 -51.81 37.93
C ASN A 316 -7.20 -51.69 36.42
N SER A 317 -6.23 -52.47 35.94
CA SER A 317 -5.81 -52.49 34.55
C SER A 317 -5.99 -53.88 33.94
N THR A 318 -6.25 -53.93 32.63
CA THR A 318 -6.43 -55.17 31.88
C THR A 318 -5.33 -55.30 30.83
N VAL A 319 -4.79 -56.51 30.67
CA VAL A 319 -3.88 -56.87 29.57
C VAL A 319 -4.55 -57.99 28.77
N THR A 320 -4.79 -57.76 27.49
CA THR A 320 -5.23 -58.82 26.57
C THR A 320 -4.01 -59.61 26.12
N GLY A 321 -3.57 -60.55 26.96
CA GLY A 321 -2.36 -61.36 26.76
C GLY A 321 -1.71 -61.74 28.08
N ASN A 322 -0.52 -62.34 28.01
CA ASN A 322 0.27 -62.67 29.20
C ASN A 322 1.10 -61.46 29.67
N LEU A 323 1.35 -61.39 30.98
CA LEU A 323 2.29 -60.45 31.57
C LEU A 323 3.50 -61.22 32.13
N THR A 324 4.67 -60.98 31.55
CA THR A 324 5.93 -61.56 32.03
C THR A 324 6.49 -60.71 33.16
N VAL A 325 6.59 -61.28 34.36
CA VAL A 325 7.15 -60.64 35.55
C VAL A 325 8.16 -61.55 36.25
N LYS A 326 8.96 -60.97 37.16
CA LYS A 326 9.88 -61.72 38.02
C LYS A 326 9.12 -62.48 39.11
N ASP A 327 9.74 -63.52 39.64
CA ASP A 327 9.20 -64.28 40.77
C ASP A 327 8.94 -63.36 41.98
N PRO A 328 7.82 -63.56 42.71
CA PRO A 328 7.42 -62.68 43.80
C PRO A 328 8.38 -62.78 44.98
N THR A 329 8.66 -61.63 45.61
CA THR A 329 9.50 -61.49 46.82
C THR A 329 8.79 -60.73 47.93
N SER A 330 7.54 -60.32 47.70
CA SER A 330 6.67 -59.61 48.63
C SER A 330 5.24 -60.11 48.44
N GLU A 331 4.43 -60.04 49.50
CA GLU A 331 3.06 -60.56 49.54
C GLU A 331 2.14 -59.91 48.50
N LYS A 332 2.45 -58.68 48.07
CA LYS A 332 1.65 -57.93 47.08
C LYS A 332 2.14 -58.12 45.65
N HIS A 333 3.19 -58.91 45.42
CA HIS A 333 3.67 -59.18 44.06
C HIS A 333 2.76 -60.19 43.37
N ALA A 334 2.59 -60.02 42.05
CA ALA A 334 1.92 -61.02 41.24
C ALA A 334 2.72 -62.33 41.24
N ALA A 335 2.04 -63.46 41.46
CA ALA A 335 2.67 -64.77 41.38
C ALA A 335 2.93 -65.16 39.92
N THR A 336 4.12 -65.72 39.66
CA THR A 336 4.44 -66.31 38.35
C THR A 336 3.92 -67.74 38.29
N LYS A 337 3.70 -68.27 37.07
CA LYS A 337 3.37 -69.69 36.88
C LYS A 337 4.41 -70.59 37.53
N LYS A 338 5.70 -70.28 37.34
CA LYS A 338 6.82 -71.02 37.92
C LYS A 338 6.74 -71.05 39.45
N TYR A 339 6.54 -69.91 40.10
CA TYR A 339 6.44 -69.83 41.55
C TYR A 339 5.29 -70.69 42.10
N VAL A 340 4.13 -70.65 41.45
CA VAL A 340 2.98 -71.49 41.83
C VAL A 340 3.30 -72.97 41.65
N ASP A 341 3.84 -73.36 40.50
CA ASP A 341 4.19 -74.76 40.21
C ASP A 341 5.21 -75.31 41.23
N GLU A 342 6.22 -74.51 41.59
CA GLU A 342 7.23 -74.88 42.60
C GLU A 342 6.61 -75.08 43.99
N LYS A 343 5.72 -74.18 44.42
CA LYS A 343 5.03 -74.30 45.72
C LYS A 343 4.06 -75.47 45.78
N ILE A 344 3.37 -75.78 44.68
CA ILE A 344 2.53 -76.98 44.60
C ILE A 344 3.40 -78.26 44.63
N ALA A 345 4.55 -78.27 43.95
CA ALA A 345 5.47 -79.41 43.97
C ALA A 345 6.10 -79.63 45.35
N GLU A 346 6.50 -78.57 46.07
CA GLU A 346 6.96 -78.63 47.46
C GLU A 346 5.89 -79.25 48.37
N LEU A 347 4.64 -78.77 48.27
CA LEU A 347 3.52 -79.29 49.06
C LEU A 347 3.25 -80.78 48.76
N LYS A 348 3.27 -81.16 47.49
CA LYS A 348 3.06 -82.56 47.07
C LYS A 348 4.13 -83.50 47.67
N LYS A 349 5.39 -83.07 47.70
CA LYS A 349 6.49 -83.84 48.34
C LYS A 349 6.30 -83.97 49.85
N LEU A 350 5.75 -82.95 50.51
CA LEU A 350 5.54 -82.96 51.96
C LEU A 350 4.46 -83.98 52.36
N ILE A 351 3.36 -84.04 51.60
CA ILE A 351 2.22 -84.94 51.86
C ILE A 351 2.59 -86.42 51.60
N GLN A 352 3.54 -86.70 50.71
CA GLN A 352 4.00 -88.07 50.41
C GLN A 352 4.95 -88.66 51.48
N LYS A 353 5.29 -87.92 52.55
CA LYS A 353 6.14 -88.41 53.65
C LYS A 353 5.37 -88.88 54.87
N THR A 354 4.04 -88.95 54.79
CA THR A 354 3.17 -89.50 55.83
C THR A 354 2.94 -90.99 55.56
N ASP A 355 3.92 -91.82 55.94
CA ASP A 355 3.80 -93.25 56.23
C ASP A 355 4.58 -93.56 57.51
#